data_AF-A0A094HRB0-F1
#
_entry.id   AF-A0A094HRB0-F1
#
_cell.length_a   1.000
_cell.length_b   1.000
_cell.length_c   1.000
_cell.angle_alpha   90.00
_cell.angle_beta   90.00
_cell.angle_gamma   90.00
#
_symmetry.space_group_name_H-M   'P 1'
#
loop_
_entity.id
_entity.type
_entity.pdbx_description
1 polymer ?
#
loop_
_entity_poly.entity_id
_entity_poly.type
_entity_poly.pdbx_seq_one_letter_code
_entity_poly.pdbx_strand_id
1 'polypeptide(L)'
;MASPPRFKDEIKPRRGHEGSDIIGPRNPNREHQEPDLISPPSTDAGKFANMKWSFADSHMRLEEGGWARETTVRELPTSTELAAVNMRLKEGVYRIGKGATEFLLIFDDGNFSEDSTFLLTEWLAHSDKNVLAKNFNVPREIFNNLSQKGGHF
;
A
#
# COMPACT_ATOMS: atom_id res chain seq x y z
N MET A 1 8.24 17.97 21.47
CA MET A 1 8.14 16.54 21.10
C MET A 1 7.83 15.75 22.37
N ALA A 2 6.70 15.06 22.43
CA ALA A 2 6.38 14.19 23.57
C ALA A 2 7.23 12.91 23.48
N SER A 3 7.87 12.52 24.58
CA SER A 3 8.59 11.24 24.66
C SER A 3 7.62 10.09 24.43
N PRO A 4 8.00 9.02 23.70
CA PRO A 4 7.14 7.87 23.50
C PRO A 4 6.77 7.24 24.86
N PRO A 5 5.57 6.66 24.99
CA PRO A 5 5.14 6.01 26.21
C PRO A 5 6.14 4.92 26.59
N ARG A 6 6.67 4.98 27.82
CA ARG A 6 7.48 3.88 28.37
C ARG A 6 6.52 2.74 28.72
N PHE A 7 6.64 1.63 28.02
CA PHE A 7 5.93 0.41 28.41
C PHE A 7 6.43 -0.06 29.77
N LYS A 8 5.50 -0.51 30.61
CA LYS A 8 5.79 -0.94 32.00
C LYS A 8 6.48 -2.30 32.06
N ASP A 9 6.20 -3.18 31.10
CA ASP A 9 6.70 -4.55 31.06
C ASP A 9 7.58 -4.74 29.82
N GLU A 10 8.86 -5.06 30.03
CA GLU A 10 9.78 -5.32 28.92
C GLU A 10 9.53 -6.72 28.36
N ILE A 11 9.10 -6.82 27.10
CA ILE A 11 8.97 -8.10 26.40
C ILE A 11 10.37 -8.68 26.17
N LYS A 12 10.57 -9.94 26.56
CA LYS A 12 11.85 -10.66 26.43
C LYS A 12 11.62 -11.97 25.69
N PRO A 13 12.58 -12.44 24.88
CA PRO A 13 12.49 -13.74 24.24
C PRO A 13 12.85 -14.84 25.25
N ARG A 14 12.01 -14.98 26.29
CA ARG A 14 12.16 -15.97 27.36
C ARG A 14 10.82 -16.61 27.67
N ARG A 15 10.83 -17.93 27.79
CA ARG A 15 9.67 -18.74 28.16
C ARG A 15 10.10 -19.80 29.17
N GLY A 16 9.80 -19.58 30.44
CA GLY A 16 10.30 -20.44 31.51
C GLY A 16 11.83 -20.49 31.53
N HIS A 17 12.41 -21.66 31.24
CA HIS A 17 13.86 -21.89 31.18
C HIS A 17 14.44 -21.77 29.76
N GLU A 18 13.60 -21.51 28.75
CA GLU A 18 14.01 -21.39 27.35
C GLU A 18 14.23 -19.92 26.96
N GLY A 19 15.19 -19.68 26.06
CA GLY A 19 15.52 -18.34 25.56
C GLY A 19 16.62 -17.62 26.36
N SER A 20 16.88 -16.36 26.02
CA SER A 20 17.91 -15.52 26.66
C SER A 20 17.62 -14.03 26.48
N ASP A 21 18.45 -13.14 27.02
CA ASP A 21 18.29 -11.69 26.80
C ASP A 21 18.84 -11.26 25.44
N ILE A 22 18.26 -10.19 24.86
CA ILE A 22 18.78 -9.55 23.65
C ILE A 22 19.86 -8.54 24.06
N ILE A 23 21.09 -8.77 23.61
CA ILE A 23 22.25 -7.92 23.93
C ILE A 23 22.35 -6.71 22.96
N GLY A 24 21.77 -6.84 21.75
CA GLY A 24 21.83 -5.81 20.71
C GLY A 24 20.78 -4.69 20.86
N PRO A 25 20.85 -3.66 19.99
CA PRO A 25 19.83 -2.62 19.90
C PRO A 25 18.44 -3.19 19.61
N ARG A 26 17.41 -2.62 20.23
CA ARG A 26 16.02 -3.11 20.16
C ARG A 26 15.06 -2.03 19.67
N ASN A 27 13.89 -2.46 19.22
CA ASN A 27 12.75 -1.58 18.94
C ASN A 27 11.55 -1.96 19.83
N PRO A 28 11.49 -1.45 21.07
CA PRO A 28 10.44 -1.82 22.02
C PRO A 28 9.02 -1.53 21.52
N ASN A 29 8.83 -0.46 20.74
CA ASN A 29 7.51 -0.12 20.20
C ASN A 29 6.97 -1.20 19.26
N ARG A 30 7.83 -1.79 18.41
CA ARG A 30 7.42 -2.91 17.54
C ARG A 30 7.26 -4.22 18.30
N GLU A 31 8.17 -4.49 19.25
CA GLU A 31 8.10 -5.70 20.06
C GLU A 31 6.78 -5.75 20.86
N HIS A 32 6.26 -4.60 21.31
CA HIS A 32 4.95 -4.50 21.96
C HIS A 32 3.76 -4.71 21.06
N GLN A 33 3.89 -4.46 19.76
CA GLN A 33 2.85 -4.79 18.79
C GLN A 33 2.81 -6.30 18.53
N GLU A 34 3.92 -7.00 18.75
CA GLU A 34 4.14 -8.39 18.32
C GLU A 34 4.81 -9.25 19.41
N PRO A 35 4.22 -9.36 20.61
CA PRO A 35 4.81 -10.10 21.72
C PRO A 35 5.06 -11.58 21.37
N ASP A 36 4.16 -12.20 20.60
CA ASP A 36 4.23 -13.61 20.22
C ASP A 36 5.30 -13.88 19.14
N LEU A 37 5.80 -12.87 18.42
CA LEU A 37 6.97 -13.06 17.55
C LEU A 37 8.27 -13.06 18.36
N ILE A 38 8.30 -12.37 19.50
CA ILE A 38 9.47 -12.30 20.39
C ILE A 38 9.52 -13.52 21.31
N SER A 39 8.37 -13.95 21.83
CA SER A 39 8.24 -15.16 22.65
C SER A 39 7.11 -16.03 22.11
N PRO A 40 7.34 -16.81 21.04
CA PRO A 40 6.29 -17.61 20.42
C PRO A 40 5.69 -18.65 21.37
N PRO A 41 4.49 -19.18 21.07
CA PRO A 41 3.94 -20.34 21.77
C PRO A 41 4.86 -21.56 21.69
N SER A 42 4.78 -22.47 22.66
CA SER A 42 5.56 -23.71 22.65
C SER A 42 5.10 -24.71 21.57
N THR A 43 3.92 -24.49 21.01
CA THR A 43 3.33 -25.29 19.94
C THR A 43 3.81 -24.88 18.54
N ASP A 44 4.47 -23.73 18.40
CA ASP A 44 4.99 -23.27 17.11
C ASP A 44 6.24 -24.06 16.73
N ALA A 45 6.28 -24.59 15.51
CA ALA A 45 7.37 -25.41 15.03
C ALA A 45 7.57 -25.29 13.52
N GLY A 46 8.82 -25.41 13.07
CA GLY A 46 9.16 -25.40 11.65
C GLY A 46 9.47 -24.01 11.09
N LYS A 47 9.62 -23.95 9.77
CA LYS A 47 9.91 -22.71 9.04
C LYS A 47 8.68 -22.35 8.21
N PHE A 48 8.08 -21.20 8.53
CA PHE A 48 7.02 -20.61 7.72
C PHE A 48 7.52 -19.32 7.10
N ALA A 49 7.04 -19.03 5.89
CA ALA A 49 7.25 -17.71 5.30
C ALA A 49 6.44 -16.66 6.07
N ASN A 50 6.87 -15.39 6.00
CA ASN A 50 6.17 -14.30 6.67
C ASN A 50 4.75 -14.15 6.11
N MET A 51 3.75 -14.02 6.98
CA MET A 51 2.34 -13.90 6.61
C MET A 51 1.75 -12.53 6.99
N LYS A 52 2.57 -11.62 7.48
CA LYS A 52 2.11 -10.33 8.00
C LYS A 52 2.94 -9.18 7.45
N TRP A 53 2.25 -8.18 6.92
CA TRP A 53 2.82 -6.90 6.53
C TRP A 53 1.93 -5.77 7.04
N SER A 54 2.54 -4.63 7.40
CA SER A 54 1.81 -3.44 7.83
C SER A 54 1.89 -2.37 6.76
N PHE A 55 0.74 -1.79 6.39
CA PHE A 55 0.71 -0.62 5.51
C PHE A 55 1.49 0.59 6.06
N ALA A 56 1.81 0.63 7.34
CA ALA A 56 2.68 1.67 7.91
C ALA A 56 4.12 1.60 7.37
N ASP A 57 4.52 0.43 6.85
CA ASP A 57 5.84 0.18 6.27
C ASP A 57 5.83 0.27 4.73
N SER A 58 4.64 0.42 4.12
CA SER A 58 4.50 0.64 2.68
C SER A 58 4.80 2.09 2.31
N HIS A 59 5.41 2.28 1.13
CA HIS A 59 5.61 3.59 0.55
C HIS A 59 4.24 4.29 0.33
N MET A 60 4.18 5.59 0.63
CA MET A 60 2.97 6.39 0.47
C MET A 60 3.13 7.32 -0.73
N ARG A 61 2.22 7.19 -1.69
CA ARG A 61 2.08 8.11 -2.81
C ARG A 61 1.11 9.23 -2.43
N LEU A 62 1.56 10.47 -2.57
CA LEU A 62 0.80 11.67 -2.20
C LEU A 62 0.46 12.46 -3.45
N GLU A 63 -0.81 12.80 -3.64
CA GLU A 63 -1.30 13.57 -4.78
C GLU A 63 -2.20 14.73 -4.30
N GLU A 64 -2.47 15.70 -5.18
CA GLU A 64 -3.22 16.92 -4.81
C GLU A 64 -4.63 16.60 -4.24
N GLY A 65 -5.20 15.47 -4.62
CA GLY A 65 -6.51 14.98 -4.19
C GLY A 65 -6.52 13.90 -3.09
N GLY A 66 -5.37 13.39 -2.64
CA GLY A 66 -5.40 12.22 -1.78
C GLY A 66 -4.04 11.56 -1.55
N TRP A 67 -4.10 10.33 -1.09
CA TRP A 67 -2.92 9.47 -1.00
C TRP A 67 -3.31 8.02 -1.21
N ALA A 68 -2.33 7.22 -1.60
CA ALA A 68 -2.47 5.79 -1.71
C ALA A 68 -1.17 5.08 -1.29
N ARG A 69 -1.32 3.82 -0.89
CA ARG A 69 -0.22 2.93 -0.54
C ARG A 69 -0.65 1.49 -0.78
N GLU A 70 0.28 0.68 -1.22
CA GLU A 70 0.01 -0.70 -1.62
C GLU A 70 0.80 -1.72 -0.82
N THR A 71 0.27 -2.94 -0.77
CA THR A 71 0.96 -4.15 -0.34
C THR A 71 0.77 -5.17 -1.44
N THR A 72 1.88 -5.56 -2.06
CA THR A 72 1.93 -6.49 -3.20
C THR A 72 2.85 -7.65 -2.86
N VAL A 73 3.12 -8.54 -3.82
CA VAL A 73 4.15 -9.59 -3.68
C VAL A 73 5.55 -9.06 -3.38
N ARG A 74 5.83 -7.78 -3.68
CA ARG A 74 7.11 -7.15 -3.34
C ARG A 74 7.28 -7.00 -1.83
N GLU A 75 6.20 -6.67 -1.13
CA GLU A 75 6.18 -6.46 0.32
C GLU A 75 5.85 -7.76 1.07
N LEU A 76 4.89 -8.54 0.56
CA LEU A 76 4.45 -9.80 1.15
C LEU A 76 4.45 -10.93 0.10
N PRO A 77 5.61 -11.57 -0.15
CA PRO A 77 5.77 -12.56 -1.23
C PRO A 77 4.89 -13.81 -1.10
N THR A 78 4.33 -14.07 0.08
CA THR A 78 3.39 -15.16 0.33
C THR A 78 1.99 -14.87 -0.22
N SER A 79 1.66 -13.61 -0.49
CA SER A 79 0.38 -13.18 -1.05
C SER A 79 0.46 -13.11 -2.58
N THR A 80 0.65 -14.25 -3.24
CA THR A 80 0.83 -14.31 -4.70
C THR A 80 -0.44 -14.04 -5.49
N GLU A 81 -1.60 -14.35 -4.90
CA GLU A 81 -2.91 -14.23 -5.57
C GLU A 81 -3.62 -12.92 -5.25
N LEU A 82 -3.13 -12.17 -4.25
CA LEU A 82 -3.83 -10.99 -3.76
C LEU A 82 -2.85 -9.83 -3.56
N ALA A 83 -3.27 -8.64 -4.00
CA ALA A 83 -2.65 -7.38 -3.64
C ALA A 83 -3.71 -6.45 -3.01
N ALA A 84 -3.26 -5.53 -2.17
CA ALA A 84 -4.16 -4.61 -1.49
C ALA A 84 -3.66 -3.16 -1.60
N VAL A 85 -4.59 -2.23 -1.85
CA VAL A 85 -4.32 -0.79 -1.88
C VAL A 85 -5.20 -0.11 -0.84
N ASN A 86 -4.58 0.65 0.06
CA ASN A 86 -5.28 1.56 0.96
C ASN A 86 -5.19 2.97 0.37
N MET A 87 -6.34 3.52 0.01
CA MET A 87 -6.45 4.80 -0.68
C MET A 87 -7.38 5.73 0.07
N ARG A 88 -7.00 7.02 0.11
CA ARG A 88 -7.82 8.10 0.64
C ARG A 88 -7.96 9.22 -0.37
N LEU A 89 -9.20 9.66 -0.59
CA LEU A 89 -9.56 10.76 -1.46
C LEU A 89 -10.21 11.89 -0.66
N LYS A 90 -9.79 13.13 -0.93
CA LYS A 90 -10.46 14.35 -0.43
C LYS A 90 -11.81 14.52 -1.14
N GLU A 91 -12.68 15.31 -0.52
CA GLU A 91 -13.98 15.63 -1.10
C GLU A 91 -13.84 16.27 -2.48
N GLY A 92 -14.67 15.84 -3.44
CA GLY A 92 -14.75 16.43 -4.77
C GLY A 92 -13.69 15.96 -5.78
N VAL A 93 -12.72 15.13 -5.37
CA VAL A 93 -11.60 14.68 -6.23
C VAL A 93 -12.05 13.69 -7.31
N TYR A 94 -13.13 12.95 -7.08
CA TYR A 94 -13.94 12.25 -8.08
C TYR A 94 -15.39 12.29 -7.61
N ARG A 95 -16.37 11.86 -8.42
CA ARG A 95 -17.82 11.84 -8.09
C ARG A 95 -18.21 10.90 -6.92
N ILE A 96 -17.41 10.86 -5.86
CA ILE A 96 -17.63 10.09 -4.64
C ILE A 96 -18.33 11.02 -3.63
N GLY A 97 -19.64 11.20 -3.81
CA GLY A 97 -20.53 11.81 -2.80
C GLY A 97 -20.06 13.14 -2.20
N LYS A 98 -20.62 13.48 -1.03
CA LYS A 98 -20.12 14.55 -0.17
C LYS A 98 -19.20 13.95 0.90
N GLY A 99 -18.07 14.59 1.16
CA GLY A 99 -17.07 14.18 2.14
C GLY A 99 -15.83 13.46 1.60
N ALA A 100 -14.77 13.40 2.42
CA ALA A 100 -13.57 12.63 2.14
C ALA A 100 -13.82 11.13 2.40
N THR A 101 -13.24 10.27 1.58
CA THR A 101 -13.43 8.81 1.69
C THR A 101 -12.08 8.11 1.79
N GLU A 102 -12.01 7.06 2.59
CA GLU A 102 -10.89 6.14 2.65
C GLU A 102 -11.44 4.71 2.52
N PHE A 103 -10.79 3.90 1.70
CA PHE A 103 -11.23 2.54 1.40
C PHE A 103 -10.03 1.62 1.16
N LEU A 104 -10.32 0.31 1.23
CA LEU A 104 -9.39 -0.76 0.93
C LEU A 104 -9.84 -1.43 -0.37
N LEU A 105 -8.94 -1.49 -1.35
CA LEU A 105 -9.13 -2.26 -2.57
C LEU A 105 -8.32 -3.54 -2.46
N ILE A 106 -8.90 -4.64 -2.93
CA ILE A 106 -8.23 -5.94 -3.03
C ILE A 106 -8.29 -6.36 -4.50
N PHE A 107 -7.14 -6.68 -5.06
CA PHE A 107 -6.97 -7.15 -6.43
C PHE A 107 -6.62 -8.64 -6.41
N ASP A 108 -7.07 -9.37 -7.42
CA ASP A 108 -6.92 -10.82 -7.60
C ASP A 108 -5.61 -11.22 -8.32
N ASP A 109 -4.60 -10.34 -8.29
CA ASP A 109 -3.23 -10.60 -8.72
C ASP A 109 -2.26 -9.95 -7.74
N GLY A 110 -1.40 -10.75 -7.11
CA GLY A 110 -0.39 -10.25 -6.19
C GLY A 110 0.68 -9.38 -6.85
N ASN A 111 0.85 -9.46 -8.17
CA ASN A 111 1.76 -8.62 -8.96
C ASN A 111 1.16 -7.26 -9.33
N PHE A 112 -0.09 -7.01 -8.97
CA PHE A 112 -0.74 -5.71 -9.20
C PHE A 112 0.15 -4.56 -8.70
N SER A 113 0.10 -3.44 -9.40
CA SER A 113 0.66 -2.18 -8.94
C SER A 113 -0.30 -1.06 -9.32
N GLU A 114 -0.56 -0.17 -8.37
CA GLU A 114 -1.38 1.01 -8.58
C GLU A 114 -0.86 1.90 -9.72
N ASP A 115 0.47 1.95 -9.86
CA ASP A 115 1.15 2.69 -10.93
C ASP A 115 0.95 2.07 -12.32
N SER A 116 0.40 0.85 -12.41
CA SER A 116 0.14 0.15 -13.67
C SER A 116 -1.35 0.11 -14.06
N THR A 117 -2.17 0.95 -13.44
CA THR A 117 -3.59 1.05 -13.80
C THR A 117 -3.79 1.74 -15.15
N PHE A 118 -4.73 1.25 -15.97
CA PHE A 118 -5.05 1.86 -17.26
C PHE A 118 -5.84 3.15 -17.08
N LEU A 119 -5.15 4.29 -17.11
CA LEU A 119 -5.78 5.60 -17.00
C LEU A 119 -6.29 6.09 -18.36
N LEU A 120 -7.53 6.57 -18.41
CA LEU A 120 -8.14 7.07 -19.65
C LEU A 120 -7.34 8.20 -20.29
N THR A 121 -6.83 9.14 -19.48
CA THR A 121 -6.01 10.26 -19.96
C THR A 121 -4.69 9.79 -20.54
N GLU A 122 -4.08 8.77 -19.94
CA GLU A 122 -2.85 8.16 -20.45
C GLU A 122 -3.09 7.41 -21.77
N TRP A 123 -4.17 6.66 -21.88
CA TRP A 123 -4.56 6.01 -23.15
C TRP A 123 -4.80 7.03 -24.26
N LEU A 124 -5.53 8.11 -23.97
CA LEU A 124 -5.76 9.19 -24.94
C LEU A 124 -4.45 9.91 -25.32
N ALA A 125 -3.51 10.08 -24.39
CA ALA A 125 -2.22 10.70 -24.65
C ALA A 125 -1.31 9.85 -25.55
N HIS A 126 -1.39 8.52 -25.43
CA HIS A 126 -0.57 7.57 -26.20
C HIS A 126 -1.25 7.04 -27.49
N SER A 127 -2.47 7.50 -27.78
CA SER A 127 -3.19 7.14 -29.02
C SER A 127 -3.00 8.20 -30.11
N ASP A 128 -2.83 7.78 -31.38
CA ASP A 128 -2.75 8.74 -32.48
C ASP A 128 -4.06 9.56 -32.55
N LYS A 129 -3.91 10.89 -32.52
CA LYS A 129 -5.02 11.84 -32.65
C LYS A 129 -5.87 11.60 -33.91
N ASN A 130 -5.33 11.02 -34.98
CA ASN A 130 -6.10 10.62 -36.16
C ASN A 130 -7.08 9.48 -35.86
N VAL A 131 -6.64 8.51 -35.06
CA VAL A 131 -7.47 7.39 -34.61
C VAL A 131 -8.55 7.92 -33.68
N LEU A 132 -8.20 8.79 -32.73
CA LEU A 132 -9.16 9.43 -31.83
C LEU A 132 -10.18 10.29 -32.59
N ALA A 133 -9.75 11.12 -33.54
CA ALA A 133 -10.62 11.94 -34.38
C ALA A 133 -11.65 11.11 -35.15
N LYS A 134 -11.22 10.00 -35.74
CA LYS A 134 -12.12 9.06 -36.41
C LYS A 134 -13.06 8.37 -35.42
N ASN A 135 -12.55 7.93 -34.28
CA ASN A 135 -13.33 7.20 -33.28
C ASN A 135 -14.45 8.06 -32.66
N PHE A 136 -14.15 9.32 -32.36
CA PHE A 136 -15.11 10.26 -31.77
C PHE A 136 -15.89 11.09 -32.82
N ASN A 137 -15.58 10.91 -34.10
CA ASN A 137 -16.15 11.67 -35.22
C ASN A 137 -16.07 13.20 -35.03
N VAL A 138 -14.89 13.69 -34.64
CA VAL A 138 -14.60 15.11 -34.42
C VAL A 138 -13.29 15.55 -35.07
N PRO A 139 -13.09 16.86 -35.34
CA PRO A 139 -11.84 17.36 -35.88
C PRO A 139 -10.63 17.04 -34.99
N ARG A 140 -9.50 16.72 -35.63
CA ARG A 140 -8.24 16.36 -34.93
C ARG A 140 -7.77 17.47 -33.99
N GLU A 141 -8.02 18.73 -34.31
CA GLU A 141 -7.53 19.86 -33.52
C GLU A 141 -8.10 19.89 -32.11
N ILE A 142 -9.27 19.29 -31.87
CA ILE A 142 -9.87 19.19 -30.53
C ILE A 142 -8.93 18.46 -29.56
N PHE A 143 -8.13 17.51 -30.05
CA PHE A 143 -7.18 16.75 -29.25
C PHE A 143 -5.81 17.44 -29.09
N ASN A 144 -5.62 18.68 -29.57
CA ASN A 144 -4.35 19.38 -29.40
C ASN A 144 -4.07 19.83 -27.97
N ASN A 145 -5.11 19.99 -27.16
CA ASN A 145 -5.01 20.38 -25.76
C ASN A 145 -5.03 19.19 -24.79
N LEU A 146 -4.97 17.94 -25.29
CA LEU A 146 -4.82 16.79 -24.40
C LEU A 146 -3.51 16.90 -23.63
N SER A 147 -3.58 16.73 -22.32
CA SER A 147 -2.39 16.59 -21.47
C SER A 147 -1.55 15.40 -21.96
N GLN A 148 -0.26 15.62 -22.20
CA GLN A 148 0.67 14.55 -22.58
C GLN A 148 1.17 13.72 -21.41
N LYS A 149 0.84 14.10 -20.17
CA LYS A 149 1.13 13.31 -18.98
C LYS A 149 -0.14 12.57 -18.57
N GLY A 150 -0.03 11.25 -18.40
CA GLY A 150 -1.03 10.46 -17.71
C GLY A 150 -1.36 11.14 -16.38
N GLY A 151 -2.65 11.30 -16.09
CA GLY A 151 -3.06 11.97 -14.86
C GLY A 151 -2.68 11.09 -13.68
N HIS A 152 -1.67 11.50 -12.91
CA HIS A 152 -1.22 10.79 -11.72
C HIS A 152 -2.38 10.61 -10.73
N PHE A 153 -2.78 9.36 -10.50
CA PHE A 153 -3.45 8.86 -9.28
C PHE A 153 -2.59 7.78 -8.69
#